data_AF-A0A2N6T654-F1
#
_entry.id   AF-A0A2N6T654-F1
#
_cell.length_a   1.000
_cell.length_b   1.000
_cell.length_c   1.000
_cell.angle_alpha   90.00
_cell.angle_beta   90.00
_cell.angle_gamma   90.00
#
_symmetry.space_group_name_H-M   'P 1'
#
loop_
_entity.id
_entity.type
_entity.pdbx_description
1 polymer ?
#
loop_
_entity_poly.entity_id
_entity_poly.type
_entity_poly.pdbx_seq_one_letter_code
_entity_poly.pdbx_strand_id
1 'polypeptide(L)'
;MTPLSPEQLLIIADEACAKWSTTVRSFSAICAAAAIPGARIEGIPVFDSPTAAATALARGIERLEPLTAFNKEFAIVAAEIYLRR
;
A
#
# COMPACT_ATOMS: atom_id res chain seq x y z
N MET A 1 12.91 -3.57 -5.99
CA MET A 1 11.75 -4.42 -5.69
C MET A 1 10.61 -4.05 -6.62
N THR A 2 9.69 -4.97 -6.86
CA THR A 2 8.55 -4.76 -7.77
C THR A 2 7.38 -4.18 -6.98
N PRO A 3 6.84 -3.00 -7.34
CA PRO A 3 5.70 -2.42 -6.63
C PRO A 3 4.42 -3.25 -6.84
N LEU A 4 3.44 -3.09 -5.94
CA LEU A 4 2.05 -3.39 -6.26
C LEU A 4 1.59 -2.41 -7.33
N SER A 5 0.87 -2.89 -8.35
CA SER A 5 0.16 -1.94 -9.22
C SER A 5 -0.95 -1.26 -8.42
N PRO A 6 -1.40 -0.05 -8.80
CA PRO A 6 -2.55 0.59 -8.18
C PRO A 6 -3.79 -0.32 -8.14
N GLU A 7 -4.04 -1.09 -9.20
CA GLU A 7 -5.16 -2.03 -9.30
C GLU A 7 -5.01 -3.18 -8.30
N GLN A 8 -3.80 -3.70 -8.10
CA GLN A 8 -3.56 -4.73 -7.09
C GLN A 8 -3.82 -4.21 -5.68
N LEU A 9 -3.37 -2.99 -5.38
CA LEU A 9 -3.65 -2.39 -4.08
C LEU A 9 -5.13 -2.06 -3.90
N LEU A 10 -5.82 -1.66 -4.97
CA LEU A 10 -7.27 -1.44 -4.95
C LEU A 10 -8.05 -2.73 -4.67
N ILE A 11 -7.67 -3.86 -5.29
CA ILE A 11 -8.30 -5.15 -5.00
C ILE A 11 -8.16 -5.51 -3.51
N ILE A 12 -6.99 -5.27 -2.91
CA ILE A 12 -6.79 -5.49 -1.47
C ILE A 12 -7.68 -4.53 -0.65
N ALA A 13 -7.80 -3.27 -1.10
CA ALA A 13 -8.65 -2.27 -0.45
C ALA A 13 -10.14 -2.64 -0.51
N ASP A 14 -10.62 -3.16 -1.64
CA ASP A 14 -12.01 -3.58 -1.81
C ASP A 14 -12.36 -4.75 -0.88
N GLU A 15 -11.47 -5.73 -0.75
CA GLU A 15 -11.63 -6.85 0.21
C GLU A 15 -11.64 -6.35 1.67
N ALA A 16 -10.77 -5.40 2.00
CA ALA A 16 -10.75 -4.73 3.29
C ALA A 16 -12.06 -3.95 3.56
N CYS A 17 -12.55 -3.22 2.56
CA CYS A 17 -13.82 -2.48 2.65
C CYS A 17 -15.01 -3.41 2.90
N ALA A 18 -15.08 -4.52 2.15
CA ALA A 18 -16.13 -5.53 2.33
C ALA A 18 -16.07 -6.16 3.74
N LYS A 19 -14.86 -6.46 4.25
CA LYS A 19 -14.68 -7.09 5.56
C LYS A 19 -14.97 -6.16 6.74
N TRP A 20 -14.55 -4.90 6.66
CA TRP A 20 -14.60 -3.95 7.79
C TRP A 20 -15.71 -2.92 7.68
N SER A 21 -16.60 -3.04 6.69
CA SER A 21 -17.68 -2.07 6.44
C SER A 21 -17.15 -0.63 6.31
N THR A 22 -16.03 -0.47 5.61
CA THR A 22 -15.42 0.83 5.27
C THR A 22 -15.50 1.07 3.76
N THR A 23 -15.00 2.20 3.29
CA THR A 23 -15.02 2.59 1.87
C THR A 23 -13.71 3.24 1.49
N VAL A 24 -13.32 3.08 0.22
CA VAL A 24 -12.22 3.87 -0.36
C VAL A 24 -12.66 5.33 -0.44
N ARG A 25 -11.93 6.23 0.21
CA ARG A 25 -12.16 7.68 0.17
C ARG A 25 -11.24 8.41 -0.81
N SER A 26 -10.13 7.79 -1.22
CA SER A 26 -9.13 8.44 -2.06
C SER A 26 -8.40 7.43 -2.96
N PHE A 27 -8.79 7.39 -4.24
CA PHE A 27 -8.11 6.58 -5.25
C PHE A 27 -6.70 7.11 -5.56
N SER A 28 -6.48 8.42 -5.46
CA SER A 28 -5.13 8.99 -5.62
C SER A 28 -4.20 8.56 -4.48
N ALA A 29 -4.70 8.40 -3.25
CA ALA A 29 -3.94 7.83 -2.15
C ALA A 29 -3.59 6.35 -2.40
N ILE A 30 -4.49 5.56 -3.00
CA ILE A 30 -4.18 4.19 -3.42
C ILE A 30 -3.04 4.20 -4.45
N CYS A 31 -3.12 5.01 -5.50
CA CYS A 31 -2.06 5.12 -6.50
C CYS A 31 -0.72 5.54 -5.88
N ALA A 32 -0.73 6.54 -4.99
CA ALA A 32 0.46 7.02 -4.32
C ALA A 32 1.08 5.95 -3.42
N ALA A 33 0.28 5.25 -2.61
CA ALA A 33 0.74 4.18 -1.74
C ALA A 33 1.34 3.01 -2.54
N ALA A 34 0.68 2.59 -3.62
CA ALA A 34 1.13 1.51 -4.49
C ALA A 34 2.52 1.78 -5.12
N ALA A 35 2.81 3.04 -5.43
CA ALA A 35 4.09 3.44 -6.00
C ALA A 35 5.27 3.37 -5.00
N ILE A 36 5.01 3.43 -3.69
CA ILE A 36 6.07 3.54 -2.67
C ILE A 36 7.08 2.41 -2.79
N PRO A 37 6.74 1.11 -2.72
CA PRO A 37 7.74 0.04 -2.70
C PRO A 37 8.70 -0.01 -3.90
N GLY A 38 8.25 0.54 -5.04
CA GLY A 38 8.99 0.59 -6.30
C GLY A 38 9.80 1.87 -6.50
N ALA A 39 9.82 2.79 -5.54
CA ALA A 39 10.45 4.11 -5.68
C ALA A 39 11.93 4.03 -6.08
N ARG A 40 12.32 4.88 -7.02
CA ARG A 40 13.70 5.04 -7.51
C ARG A 40 14.04 6.51 -7.71
N ILE A 41 15.29 6.87 -7.51
CA ILE A 41 15.85 8.21 -7.80
C ILE A 41 17.04 8.00 -8.73
N GLU A 42 17.01 8.57 -9.94
CA GLU A 42 18.05 8.33 -10.96
C GLU A 42 18.29 6.83 -11.22
N GLY A 43 17.22 6.03 -11.17
CA GLY A 43 17.32 4.59 -11.31
C GLY A 43 17.92 3.86 -10.10
N ILE A 44 18.26 4.53 -9.01
CA ILE A 44 18.74 3.94 -7.75
C ILE A 44 17.54 3.53 -6.89
N PRO A 45 17.42 2.28 -6.42
CA PRO A 45 16.37 1.87 -5.50
C PRO A 45 16.40 2.71 -4.21
N VAL A 46 15.24 3.23 -3.79
CA VAL A 46 15.13 3.97 -2.52
C VAL A 46 15.25 3.04 -1.31
N PHE A 47 14.76 1.79 -1.42
CA PHE A 47 14.86 0.79 -0.36
C PHE A 47 15.84 -0.32 -0.74
N ASP A 48 16.51 -0.85 0.26
CA ASP A 48 17.55 -1.89 0.14
C ASP A 48 17.00 -3.32 0.28
N SER A 49 15.75 -3.47 0.73
CA SER A 49 15.17 -4.77 1.06
C SER A 49 13.64 -4.76 0.91
N PRO A 50 13.01 -5.90 0.55
CA PRO A 50 11.55 -6.03 0.50
C PRO A 50 10.88 -5.62 1.82
N THR A 51 11.48 -5.96 2.96
CA THR A 51 10.96 -5.59 4.29
C THR A 51 10.97 -4.08 4.54
N ALA A 52 12.02 -3.36 4.13
CA ALA A 52 12.05 -1.90 4.20
C ALA A 52 10.97 -1.26 3.32
N ALA A 53 10.78 -1.76 2.10
CA ALA A 53 9.74 -1.29 1.19
C ALA A 53 8.31 -1.60 1.69
N ALA A 54 8.08 -2.77 2.28
CA ALA A 54 6.80 -3.13 2.91
C ALA A 54 6.48 -2.22 4.10
N THR A 55 7.48 -1.93 4.93
CA THR A 55 7.35 -0.99 6.05
C THR A 55 7.00 0.41 5.57
N ALA A 56 7.61 0.85 4.47
CA ALA A 56 7.32 2.14 3.85
C ALA A 56 5.91 2.19 3.23
N LEU A 57 5.45 1.11 2.58
CA LEU A 57 4.08 0.97 2.10
C LEU A 57 3.07 1.15 3.24
N ALA A 58 3.25 0.41 4.33
CA ALA A 58 2.36 0.49 5.49
C ALA A 58 2.30 1.92 6.05
N ARG A 59 3.45 2.55 6.28
CA ARG A 59 3.53 3.95 6.74
C ARG A 59 2.89 4.92 5.75
N GLY A 60 3.00 4.66 4.45
CA GLY A 60 2.37 5.45 3.41
C GLY A 60 0.86 5.37 3.47
N ILE A 61 0.30 4.16 3.58
CA ILE A 61 -1.13 3.92 3.73
C ILE A 61 -1.67 4.60 5.00
N GLU A 62 -1.01 4.41 6.15
CA GLU A 62 -1.42 5.04 7.41
C GLU A 62 -1.45 6.57 7.32
N ARG A 63 -0.55 7.18 6.54
CA ARG A 63 -0.46 8.64 6.43
C ARG A 63 -1.39 9.24 5.37
N LEU A 64 -1.60 8.50 4.28
CA LEU A 64 -2.44 8.94 3.16
C LEU A 64 -3.92 8.66 3.41
N GLU A 65 -4.22 7.75 4.34
CA GLU A 65 -5.58 7.36 4.75
C GLU A 65 -6.52 7.10 3.55
N PRO A 66 -6.20 6.12 2.68
CA PRO A 66 -7.01 5.85 1.49
C PRO A 66 -8.43 5.36 1.79
N LEU A 67 -8.67 4.80 2.99
CA LEU A 67 -9.97 4.33 3.45
C LEU A 67 -10.62 5.30 4.45
N THR A 68 -11.95 5.23 4.59
CA THR A 68 -12.68 6.04 5.60
C THR A 68 -12.40 5.61 7.04
N ALA A 69 -11.99 4.36 7.27
CA ALA A 69 -11.57 3.81 8.55
C ALA A 69 -10.59 2.63 8.35
N PHE A 70 -10.02 2.11 9.44
CA PHE A 70 -9.17 0.89 9.44
C PHE A 70 -7.92 0.97 8.54
N ASN A 71 -7.35 2.16 8.33
CA ASN A 71 -6.15 2.33 7.51
C ASN A 71 -4.92 1.63 8.09
N LYS A 72 -4.84 1.46 9.42
CA LYS A 72 -3.75 0.75 10.08
C LYS A 72 -3.81 -0.76 9.80
N GLU A 73 -4.99 -1.35 9.93
CA GLU A 73 -5.23 -2.76 9.62
C GLU A 73 -5.03 -3.03 8.12
N PHE A 74 -5.51 -2.13 7.25
CA PHE A 74 -5.26 -2.18 5.82
C PHE A 74 -3.76 -2.11 5.49
N ALA A 75 -3.02 -1.21 6.13
CA ALA A 75 -1.57 -1.08 5.97
C ALA A 75 -0.81 -2.37 6.29
N ILE A 76 -1.18 -3.04 7.38
CA ILE A 76 -0.60 -4.33 7.78
C ILE A 76 -0.87 -5.39 6.71
N VAL A 77 -2.13 -5.55 6.29
CA VAL A 77 -2.52 -6.53 5.28
C VAL A 77 -1.81 -6.29 3.95
N ALA A 78 -1.76 -5.03 3.48
CA ALA A 78 -1.08 -4.68 2.24
C ALA A 78 0.42 -4.97 2.29
N ALA A 79 1.09 -4.69 3.41
CA ALA A 79 2.50 -4.99 3.60
C ALA A 79 2.77 -6.51 3.64
N GLU A 80 1.91 -7.29 4.30
CA GLU A 80 2.03 -8.75 4.32
C GLU A 80 1.84 -9.37 2.93
N ILE A 81 0.84 -8.91 2.17
CA ILE A 81 0.60 -9.39 0.80
C ILE A 81 1.77 -9.03 -0.10
N TYR A 82 2.29 -7.80 0.01
CA TYR A 82 3.47 -7.37 -0.75
C TYR A 82 4.69 -8.28 -0.50
N LEU A 83 4.91 -8.74 0.73
CA LEU A 83 6.04 -9.62 1.08
C LEU A 83 5.90 -11.07 0.60
N ARG A 84 4.67 -11.52 0.29
CA ARG A 84 4.39 -12.90 -0.14
C ARG A 84 4.35 -13.06 -1.67
N ARG A 85 4.50 -11.96 -2.40
CA ARG A 85 4.41 -11.91 -3.86
C ARG A 85 5.69 -12.37 -4.54
#